data_AF-A0A957IJD8-F1
#
_entry.id   AF-A0A957IJD8-F1
#
_cell.length_a   1.000
_cell.length_b   1.000
_cell.length_c   1.000
_cell.angle_alpha   90.00
_cell.angle_beta   90.00
_cell.angle_gamma   90.00
#
_symmetry.space_group_name_H-M   'P 1'
#
loop_
_entity.id
_entity.type
_entity.pdbx_description
1 polymer ?
#
loop_
_entity_poly.entity_id
_entity_poly.type
_entity_poly.pdbx_seq_one_letter_code
_entity_poly.pdbx_strand_id
1 'polypeptide(L)'
;MAQVWQEFLTVPHTLLQPSDQWYAWRMHSELQPYFQDIPLTGGLARDVTAVLTHHTFPKIAGHVARVAAEAKRLAIQFGADKNGAETAGWLHDISAIIPDAARVELCAAFGI
;
A
#
# COMPACT_ATOMS: atom_id res chain seq x y z
N MET A 1 -24.61 7.76 -27.63
CA MET A 1 -23.50 7.60 -26.66
C MET A 1 -24.02 7.33 -25.24
N ALA A 2 -25.12 6.58 -25.07
CA ALA A 2 -25.70 6.24 -23.76
C ALA A 2 -26.03 4.75 -23.61
N GLN A 3 -25.55 3.90 -24.52
CA GLN A 3 -26.00 2.50 -24.62
C GLN A 3 -24.92 1.47 -24.25
N VAL A 4 -23.69 1.91 -23.95
CA VAL A 4 -22.58 1.02 -23.57
C VAL A 4 -22.57 0.72 -22.06
N TRP A 5 -23.31 1.48 -21.25
CA TRP A 5 -23.25 1.39 -19.78
C TRP A 5 -24.20 0.36 -19.15
N GLN A 6 -25.07 -0.29 -19.92
CA GLN A 6 -26.09 -1.22 -19.39
C GLN A 6 -25.67 -2.71 -19.44
N GLU A 7 -24.67 -3.10 -20.24
CA GLU A 7 -24.25 -4.50 -20.38
C GLU A 7 -23.27 -4.98 -19.29
N PHE A 8 -22.68 -4.05 -18.52
CA PHE A 8 -21.67 -4.39 -17.49
C PHE A 8 -22.26 -4.85 -16.14
N LEU A 9 -23.58 -4.79 -15.94
CA LEU A 9 -24.21 -5.12 -14.66
C LEU A 9 -24.78 -6.54 -14.56
N THR A 10 -24.62 -7.38 -15.59
CA THR A 10 -25.28 -8.71 -15.64
C THR A 10 -24.36 -9.89 -15.98
N VAL A 11 -23.04 -9.72 -16.08
CA VAL A 11 -22.14 -10.86 -16.32
C VAL A 11 -21.91 -11.64 -15.02
N PRO A 12 -22.26 -12.95 -14.95
CA PRO A 12 -22.01 -13.76 -13.77
C PRO A 12 -20.51 -13.88 -13.48
N HIS A 13 -20.13 -13.80 -12.20
CA HIS A 13 -18.73 -13.85 -11.71
C HIS A 13 -17.92 -15.07 -12.16
N THR A 14 -18.55 -16.10 -12.70
CA THR A 14 -17.93 -17.36 -13.14
C THR A 14 -17.33 -17.35 -14.53
N LEU A 15 -17.43 -16.25 -15.29
CA LEU A 15 -16.89 -16.12 -16.66
C LEU A 15 -15.76 -15.08 -16.80
N LEU A 16 -15.18 -14.62 -15.69
CA LEU A 16 -14.06 -13.67 -15.72
C LEU A 16 -12.74 -14.40 -16.02
N GLN A 17 -12.00 -13.91 -17.02
CA GLN A 17 -10.63 -14.36 -17.30
C GLN A 17 -9.69 -13.80 -16.22
N PRO A 18 -8.53 -14.42 -15.93
CA PRO A 18 -7.57 -13.88 -14.96
C PRO A 18 -7.10 -12.46 -15.26
N SER A 19 -7.15 -12.03 -16.53
CA SER A 19 -6.88 -10.66 -16.97
C SER A 19 -7.89 -9.62 -16.47
N ASP A 20 -9.04 -10.05 -15.96
CA ASP A 20 -10.14 -9.18 -15.51
C ASP A 20 -10.19 -9.07 -13.97
N GLN A 21 -9.16 -9.57 -13.27
CA GLN A 21 -9.04 -9.48 -11.81
C GLN A 21 -8.68 -8.07 -11.37
N TRP A 22 -9.66 -7.16 -11.34
CA TRP A 22 -9.75 -5.78 -10.82
C TRP A 22 -8.87 -5.33 -9.61
N TYR A 23 -7.95 -6.14 -9.10
CA TYR A 23 -6.92 -5.83 -8.11
C TYR A 23 -5.67 -5.13 -8.68
N ALA A 24 -5.32 -5.31 -9.96
CA ALA A 24 -4.12 -4.73 -10.58
C ALA A 24 -4.16 -3.19 -10.83
N TRP A 25 -5.31 -2.52 -10.65
CA TRP A 25 -5.53 -1.11 -11.05
C TRP A 25 -5.29 -0.10 -9.92
N ARG A 26 -4.88 -0.52 -8.72
CA ARG A 26 -4.67 0.41 -7.58
C ARG A 26 -3.21 0.73 -7.28
N MET A 27 -2.26 0.08 -7.92
CA MET A 27 -0.86 0.30 -7.69
C MET A 27 -0.22 0.93 -8.92
N HIS A 28 0.49 2.04 -8.73
CA HIS A 28 1.23 2.69 -9.81
C HIS A 28 2.21 1.68 -10.42
N SER A 29 2.25 1.56 -11.75
CA SER A 29 3.08 0.55 -12.45
C SER A 29 4.55 0.62 -12.05
N GLU A 30 5.05 1.82 -11.79
CA GLU A 30 6.42 2.14 -11.41
C GLU A 30 6.74 1.68 -9.98
N LEU A 31 5.73 1.48 -9.13
CA LEU A 31 5.90 0.92 -7.78
C LEU A 31 5.74 -0.60 -7.75
N GLN A 32 5.05 -1.20 -8.74
CA GLN A 32 4.74 -2.63 -8.79
C GLN A 32 5.96 -3.54 -8.55
N PRO A 33 7.17 -3.26 -9.10
CA PRO A 33 8.34 -4.12 -8.88
C PRO A 33 8.75 -4.25 -7.41
N TYR A 34 8.41 -3.28 -6.55
CA TYR A 34 8.77 -3.30 -5.13
C TYR A 34 7.79 -4.09 -4.26
N PHE A 35 6.63 -4.48 -4.79
CA PHE A 35 5.61 -5.22 -4.04
C PHE A 35 5.23 -6.55 -4.72
N GLN A 36 5.88 -6.90 -5.82
CA GLN A 36 5.71 -8.18 -6.50
C GLN A 36 6.00 -9.34 -5.54
N ASP A 37 5.29 -10.45 -5.73
CA ASP A 37 5.44 -11.69 -4.96
C ASP A 37 5.19 -11.59 -3.44
N ILE A 38 4.63 -10.48 -2.97
CA ILE A 38 4.21 -10.29 -1.57
C ILE A 38 2.67 -10.32 -1.51
N PRO A 39 2.05 -11.35 -0.93
CA PRO A 39 0.59 -11.44 -0.84
C PRO A 39 0.07 -10.42 0.18
N LEU A 40 -0.50 -9.31 -0.30
CA LEU A 40 -1.13 -8.30 0.54
C LEU A 40 -2.50 -8.79 1.01
N THR A 41 -2.73 -8.76 2.33
CA THR A 41 -3.94 -9.29 2.96
C THR A 41 -5.01 -8.23 3.19
N GLY A 42 -4.70 -6.95 2.93
CA GLY A 42 -5.53 -5.79 3.29
C GLY A 42 -5.40 -5.39 4.76
N GLY A 43 -4.48 -6.00 5.50
CA GLY A 43 -4.21 -5.71 6.90
C GLY A 43 -2.94 -4.90 7.01
N LEU A 44 -3.05 -3.57 7.10
CA LEU A 44 -1.91 -2.64 6.99
C LEU A 44 -0.67 -3.07 7.79
N ALA A 45 -0.83 -3.36 9.09
CA ALA A 45 0.29 -3.78 9.94
C ALA A 45 0.98 -5.06 9.46
N ARG A 46 0.20 -6.04 8.98
CA ARG A 46 0.70 -7.32 8.46
C ARG A 46 1.41 -7.10 7.13
N ASP A 47 0.79 -6.32 6.26
CA ASP A 47 1.27 -6.07 4.90
C ASP A 47 2.59 -5.28 4.93
N VAL A 48 2.66 -4.19 5.70
CA VAL A 48 3.89 -3.40 5.89
C VAL A 48 5.02 -4.26 6.45
N THR A 49 4.72 -5.07 7.47
CA THR A 49 5.71 -5.97 8.09
C THR A 49 6.22 -7.01 7.09
N ALA A 50 5.33 -7.59 6.29
CA ALA A 50 5.67 -8.58 5.28
C ALA A 50 6.56 -7.97 4.19
N VAL A 51 6.19 -6.79 3.67
CA VAL A 51 6.96 -6.06 2.65
C VAL A 51 8.37 -5.74 3.17
N LEU A 52 8.50 -5.10 4.32
CA LEU A 52 9.80 -4.71 4.86
C LEU A 52 10.68 -5.93 5.18
N THR A 53 10.09 -7.03 5.68
CA THR A 53 10.85 -8.24 5.98
C THR A 53 11.31 -8.95 4.72
N HIS A 54 10.46 -9.02 3.68
CA HIS A 54 10.81 -9.59 2.38
C HIS A 54 12.01 -8.87 1.76
N HIS A 55 12.05 -7.55 1.85
CA HIS A 55 13.15 -6.71 1.36
C HIS A 55 14.34 -6.61 2.33
N THR A 56 14.45 -7.48 3.33
CA THR A 56 15.57 -7.54 4.30
C THR A 56 15.71 -6.33 5.23
N PHE A 57 14.60 -5.64 5.54
CA PHE A 57 14.52 -4.51 6.50
C PHE A 57 13.72 -4.81 7.79
N PRO A 58 13.98 -5.92 8.52
CA PRO A 58 13.20 -6.26 9.72
C PRO A 58 13.35 -5.23 10.86
N LYS A 59 14.48 -4.50 10.90
CA LYS A 59 14.69 -3.42 11.87
C LYS A 59 13.74 -2.24 11.64
N ILE A 60 13.50 -1.90 10.36
CA ILE A 60 12.55 -0.85 9.98
C ILE A 60 11.13 -1.32 10.29
N ALA A 61 10.80 -2.59 10.00
CA ALA A 61 9.50 -3.17 10.35
C ALA A 61 9.19 -3.03 11.85
N GLY A 62 10.17 -3.35 12.72
CA GLY A 62 10.02 -3.16 14.16
C GLY A 62 9.95 -1.68 14.58
N HIS A 63 10.66 -0.79 13.89
CA HIS A 63 10.61 0.65 14.14
C HIS A 63 9.22 1.22 13.84
N VAL A 64 8.71 1.03 12.61
CA VAL A 64 7.40 1.56 12.18
C VAL A 64 6.26 1.01 13.03
N ALA A 65 6.35 -0.25 13.48
CA ALA A 65 5.36 -0.84 14.39
C ALA A 65 5.29 -0.10 15.75
N ARG A 66 6.44 0.24 16.33
CA ARG A 66 6.49 1.01 17.58
C ARG A 66 6.02 2.45 17.39
N VAL A 67 6.42 3.09 16.28
CA VAL A 67 5.99 4.46 15.95
C VAL A 67 4.49 4.52 15.72
N ALA A 68 3.90 3.57 14.99
CA ALA A 68 2.46 3.50 14.77
C ALA A 68 1.67 3.36 16.08
N ALA A 69 2.13 2.48 16.97
CA ALA A 69 1.51 2.29 18.28
C ALA A 69 1.57 3.56 19.14
N GLU A 70 2.72 4.24 19.16
CA GLU A 70 2.90 5.47 19.92
C GLU A 70 2.13 6.65 19.32
N ALA A 71 2.14 6.79 18.00
CA ALA A 71 1.37 7.81 17.28
C ALA A 71 -0.12 7.69 17.58
N LYS A 72 -0.66 6.46 17.56
CA LYS A 72 -2.05 6.18 17.97
C LYS A 72 -2.30 6.58 19.42
N ARG A 73 -1.40 6.22 20.33
CA ARG A 73 -1.52 6.54 21.77
C ARG A 73 -1.56 8.06 22.00
N LEU A 74 -0.66 8.80 21.36
CA LEU A 74 -0.60 10.26 21.45
C LEU A 74 -1.83 10.90 20.81
N ALA A 75 -2.29 10.41 19.65
CA ALA A 75 -3.49 10.93 19.02
C ALA A 75 -4.73 10.77 19.91
N ILE A 76 -4.88 9.64 20.59
CA ILE A 76 -5.95 9.44 21.59
C ILE A 76 -5.79 10.43 22.75
N GLN A 77 -4.56 10.60 23.27
CA GLN A 77 -4.28 11.48 24.41
C GLN A 77 -4.60 12.95 24.12
N PHE A 78 -4.37 13.42 22.89
CA PHE A 78 -4.53 14.83 22.50
C PHE A 78 -5.79 15.09 21.65
N GLY A 79 -6.66 14.10 21.47
CA GLY A 79 -7.92 14.25 20.73
C GLY A 79 -7.75 14.41 19.21
N ALA A 80 -6.65 13.90 18.64
CA ALA A 80 -6.42 13.85 17.20
C ALA A 80 -6.97 12.54 16.57
N ASP A 81 -6.93 12.44 15.24
CA ASP A 81 -7.33 11.20 14.54
C ASP A 81 -6.35 10.05 14.81
N LYS A 82 -6.79 9.11 15.65
CA LYS A 82 -6.01 7.92 16.02
C LYS A 82 -5.73 6.99 14.84
N ASN A 83 -6.64 6.87 13.87
CA ASN A 83 -6.50 5.93 12.76
C ASN A 83 -5.55 6.50 11.71
N GLY A 84 -5.68 7.79 11.40
CA GLY A 84 -4.73 8.51 10.55
C GLY A 84 -3.31 8.50 11.13
N ALA A 85 -3.17 8.75 12.43
CA ALA A 85 -1.88 8.73 13.11
C ALA A 85 -1.22 7.33 13.09
N GLU A 86 -1.98 6.27 13.36
CA GLU A 86 -1.50 4.89 13.27
C GLU A 86 -1.08 4.54 11.84
N THR A 87 -1.90 4.93 10.85
CA THR A 87 -1.64 4.68 9.43
C THR A 87 -0.36 5.38 8.97
N ALA A 88 -0.19 6.66 9.32
CA ALA A 88 1.01 7.43 9.02
C ALA A 88 2.25 6.79 9.66
N GLY A 89 2.16 6.36 10.93
CA GLY A 89 3.25 5.67 11.61
C GLY A 89 3.69 4.37 10.90
N TRP A 90 2.74 3.59 10.38
CA TRP A 90 3.05 2.39 9.61
C TRP A 90 3.71 2.69 8.25
N LEU A 91 3.29 3.75 7.56
CA LEU A 91 3.68 3.99 6.17
C LEU A 91 4.89 4.91 5.98
N HIS A 92 5.26 5.73 6.98
CA HIS A 92 6.22 6.82 6.76
C HIS A 92 7.58 6.39 6.17
N ASP A 93 8.07 5.21 6.56
CA ASP A 93 9.37 4.66 6.12
C ASP A 93 9.22 3.47 5.14
N ILE A 94 8.01 3.18 4.64
CA ILE A 94 7.81 2.01 3.75
C ILE A 94 8.60 2.11 2.44
N SER A 95 8.91 3.33 2.00
CA SER A 95 9.70 3.60 0.81
C SER A 95 11.17 3.16 0.93
N ALA A 96 11.63 2.75 2.12
CA ALA A 96 12.98 2.21 2.34
C ALA A 96 13.36 1.08 1.38
N ILE A 97 12.36 0.30 0.90
CA ILE A 97 12.53 -0.80 -0.06
C ILE A 97 12.95 -0.35 -1.47
N ILE A 98 12.81 0.95 -1.78
CA ILE A 98 13.14 1.53 -3.08
C ILE A 98 14.60 2.00 -3.04
N PRO A 99 15.48 1.59 -3.96
CA PRO A 99 16.87 2.07 -4.03
C PRO A 99 16.96 3.59 -4.26
N ASP A 100 17.97 4.25 -3.71
CA ASP A 100 18.12 5.72 -3.78
C ASP A 100 18.09 6.27 -5.21
N ALA A 101 18.79 5.61 -6.15
CA ALA A 101 18.79 6.03 -7.55
C ALA A 101 17.38 6.01 -8.16
N ALA A 102 16.58 5.00 -7.83
CA ALA A 102 15.21 4.88 -8.31
C ALA A 102 14.25 5.84 -7.59
N ARG A 103 14.52 6.22 -6.33
CA ARG A 103 13.69 7.21 -5.60
C ARG A 103 13.63 8.55 -6.34
N VAL A 104 14.77 9.04 -6.85
CA VAL A 104 14.83 10.32 -7.57
C VAL A 104 14.02 10.26 -8.86
N GLU A 105 14.15 9.18 -9.63
CA GLU A 105 13.40 8.97 -10.87
C GLU A 105 11.89 8.89 -10.59
N LEU A 106 11.48 8.19 -9.53
CA LEU A 106 10.08 8.09 -9.12
C LEU A 106 9.51 9.43 -8.65
N CYS A 107 10.26 10.22 -7.87
CA CYS A 107 9.83 11.57 -7.47
C CYS A 107 9.58 12.44 -8.70
N ALA A 108 10.49 12.44 -9.67
CA ALA A 108 10.32 13.18 -10.92
C ALA A 108 9.10 12.69 -11.71
N ALA A 109 8.87 11.37 -11.80
CA ALA A 109 7.71 10.79 -12.46
C ALA A 109 6.39 11.17 -11.77
N PHE A 110 6.39 11.35 -10.45
CA PHE A 110 5.21 11.72 -9.66
C PHE A 110 5.04 13.23 -9.46
N GLY A 111 5.97 14.05 -9.97
CA GLY A 111 5.91 15.51 -9.83
C GLY A 111 6.17 16.01 -8.40
N ILE A 112 6.98 15.28 -7.62
CA ILE A 112 7.45 15.64 -6.27
C ILE A 112 8.82 16.29 -6.34
#